data_AF-A0AAV8YCW6-F1
#
_entry.id   AF-A0AAV8YCW6-F1
#
_cell.length_a   1.000
_cell.length_b   1.000
_cell.length_c   1.000
_cell.angle_alpha   90.00
_cell.angle_beta   90.00
_cell.angle_gamma   90.00
#
_symmetry.space_group_name_H-M   'P 1'
#
loop_
_entity.id
_entity.type
_entity.pdbx_description
1 polymer ?
#
loop_
_entity_poly.entity_id
_entity_poly.type
_entity_poly.pdbx_seq_one_letter_code
_entity_poly.pdbx_strand_id
1 'polypeptide(L)'
;MSFLKFPRIRMYWDTDFKMTIFTESMSRNRFFQLRTTIHVVNNLDKPDNCFDKLYKVRPLYDSTFYRNSVTVNYSTETIDEF
;
A
#
# COMPACT_ATOMS: atom_id res chain seq x y z
N MET A 1 -10.69 4.06 -0.54
CA MET A 1 -10.56 4.89 -1.76
C MET A 1 -10.82 4.12 -3.06
N SER A 2 -10.87 2.79 -3.06
CA SER A 2 -11.03 2.01 -4.29
C SER A 2 -12.46 2.01 -4.87
N PHE A 3 -13.48 2.11 -4.02
CA PHE A 3 -14.89 2.14 -4.43
C PHE A 3 -15.33 3.53 -4.90
N LEU A 4 -15.10 4.55 -4.08
CA LEU A 4 -15.41 5.94 -4.42
C LEU A 4 -14.21 6.58 -5.12
N LYS A 5 -14.27 6.80 -6.43
CA LYS A 5 -13.16 7.33 -7.24
C LYS A 5 -13.16 8.86 -7.30
N PHE A 6 -12.84 9.53 -6.20
CA PHE A 6 -12.67 10.98 -6.23
C PHE A 6 -11.35 11.37 -6.93
N PRO A 7 -11.35 12.43 -7.76
CA PRO A 7 -10.17 12.85 -8.51
C PRO A 7 -9.04 13.37 -7.60
N ARG A 8 -9.38 13.82 -6.38
CA ARG A 8 -8.39 14.30 -5.40
C ARG A 8 -8.63 13.65 -4.05
N ILE A 9 -7.56 13.14 -3.45
CA ILE A 9 -7.61 12.47 -2.15
C ILE A 9 -8.04 13.37 -0.97
N ARG A 10 -7.95 14.69 -1.12
CA ARG A 10 -8.46 15.63 -0.10
C ARG A 10 -9.99 15.66 -0.04
N MET A 11 -10.68 15.30 -1.12
CA MET A 11 -12.15 15.36 -1.23
C MET A 11 -12.86 14.36 -0.31
N TYR A 12 -12.17 13.29 0.12
CA TYR A 12 -12.75 12.33 1.07
C TYR A 12 -13.03 12.94 2.45
N TRP A 13 -12.37 14.04 2.80
CA TRP A 13 -12.58 14.79 4.05
C TRP A 13 -13.27 16.14 3.82
N ASP A 14 -13.89 16.32 2.66
CA ASP A 14 -14.61 17.54 2.37
C ASP A 14 -15.96 17.58 3.10
N THR A 15 -16.30 18.75 3.63
CA THR A 15 -17.58 19.00 4.31
C THR A 15 -18.75 19.00 3.36
N ASP A 16 -18.53 19.18 2.06
CA ASP A 16 -19.59 19.20 1.06
C ASP A 16 -20.12 17.79 0.74
N PHE A 17 -19.23 16.78 0.73
CA PHE A 17 -19.60 15.39 0.50
C PHE A 17 -19.97 14.63 1.78
N LYS A 18 -19.78 15.25 2.97
CA LYS A 18 -20.13 14.75 4.32
C LYS A 18 -19.96 13.23 4.50
N MET A 19 -18.82 12.67 4.10
CA MET A 19 -18.54 11.27 4.40
C MET A 19 -18.08 11.14 5.84
N THR A 20 -19.05 10.91 6.73
CA THR A 20 -18.87 10.69 8.16
C THR A 20 -17.87 9.56 8.43
N ILE A 21 -17.90 8.49 7.62
CA ILE A 21 -16.98 7.35 7.72
C ILE A 21 -15.49 7.77 7.70
N PHE A 22 -15.12 8.72 6.82
CA PHE A 22 -13.72 9.17 6.72
C PHE A 22 -13.37 10.22 7.79
N THR A 23 -14.33 11.05 8.19
CA THR A 23 -14.11 12.12 9.17
C THR A 23 -14.10 11.62 10.61
N GLU A 24 -14.90 10.60 10.93
CA GLU A 24 -14.96 9.94 12.24
C GLU A 24 -13.78 8.97 12.47
N SER A 25 -13.30 8.29 11.43
CA SER A 25 -12.21 7.33 11.57
C SER A 25 -10.85 8.00 11.82
N MET A 26 -10.50 9.04 11.06
CA MET A 26 -9.29 9.80 11.30
C MET A 26 -9.31 11.19 10.65
N SER A 27 -8.56 12.13 11.21
CA SER A 27 -8.38 13.43 10.58
C SER A 27 -7.55 13.33 9.29
N ARG A 28 -7.88 14.18 8.32
CA ARG A 28 -7.16 14.31 7.04
C ARG A 28 -5.65 14.44 7.24
N ASN A 29 -5.22 15.31 8.16
CA ASN A 29 -3.80 15.58 8.37
C ASN A 29 -3.07 14.35 8.94
N ARG A 30 -3.70 13.63 9.87
CA ARG A 30 -3.16 12.37 10.41
C ARG A 30 -3.01 11.32 9.31
N PHE A 31 -3.95 11.24 8.36
CA PHE A 31 -3.87 10.32 7.22
C PHE A 31 -2.65 10.60 6.36
N PHE A 32 -2.41 11.87 6.00
CA PHE A 32 -1.24 12.25 5.22
C PHE A 32 0.07 12.00 5.96
N GLN A 33 0.11 12.26 7.27
CA GLN A 33 1.28 11.95 8.09
C GLN A 33 1.59 10.45 8.08
N LEU A 34 0.61 9.61 8.42
CA LEU A 34 0.78 8.15 8.41
C LEU A 34 1.23 7.65 7.04
N ARG A 35 0.60 8.13 5.96
CA ARG A 35 0.99 7.76 4.59
C ARG A 35 2.47 8.03 4.32
N THR A 36 3.01 9.13 4.81
CA THR A 36 4.43 9.50 4.58
C THR A 36 5.40 8.78 5.50
N THR A 37 4.96 8.32 6.68
CA THR A 37 5.83 7.70 7.69
C THR A 37 5.82 6.17 7.67
N ILE A 38 5.02 5.55 6.80
CA ILE A 38 5.01 4.08 6.67
C ILE A 38 6.32 3.63 6.02
N HIS A 39 7.12 2.90 6.79
CA HIS A 39 8.34 2.24 6.34
C HIS A 39 8.20 0.73 6.52
N VAL A 40 8.47 -0.01 5.45
CA VAL A 40 8.39 -1.48 5.41
C VAL A 40 9.70 -2.12 5.83
N VAL A 41 10.81 -1.40 5.65
CA VAL A 41 12.17 -1.82 5.97
C VAL A 41 12.81 -0.77 6.86
N ASN A 42 13.65 -1.20 7.79
CA ASN A 42 14.47 -0.28 8.57
C ASN A 42 15.51 0.38 7.66
N ASN A 43 15.42 1.70 7.51
CA ASN A 43 16.35 2.44 6.66
C ASN A 43 17.78 2.52 7.25
N LEU A 44 17.92 2.29 8.56
CA LEU A 44 19.22 2.33 9.25
C LEU A 44 20.06 1.08 8.97
N ASP A 45 19.42 -0.04 8.67
CA ASP A 45 20.08 -1.33 8.40
C ASP A 45 20.43 -1.51 6.92
N LYS A 46 20.27 -0.45 6.11
CA LYS A 46 20.51 -0.53 4.67
C LYS A 46 22.02 -0.63 4.39
N PRO A 47 22.50 -1.71 3.74
CA PRO A 47 23.90 -1.79 3.35
C PRO A 47 24.21 -0.81 2.21
N ASP A 48 25.38 -0.15 2.28
CA ASP A 48 25.82 0.86 1.31
C ASP A 48 25.94 0.32 -0.13
N ASN A 49 26.16 -0.99 -0.28
CA ASN A 49 26.35 -1.67 -1.57
C ASN A 49 25.12 -2.50 -2.01
N CYS A 50 23.90 -2.06 -1.67
CA CYS A 50 22.69 -2.76 -2.07
C CYS A 50 22.35 -2.50 -3.56
N PHE A 51 22.52 -3.51 -4.42
CA PHE A 51 22.12 -3.47 -5.83
C PHE A 51 20.62 -3.70 -6.07
N ASP A 52 19.88 -4.09 -5.03
CA ASP A 52 18.45 -4.33 -5.12
C ASP A 52 17.66 -3.02 -5.16
N LYS A 53 17.18 -2.66 -6.36
CA LYS A 53 16.33 -1.48 -6.57
C LYS A 53 15.00 -1.55 -5.80
N LEU A 54 14.53 -2.75 -5.46
CA LEU A 54 13.26 -2.99 -4.76
C LEU A 54 13.44 -3.23 -3.25
N TYR A 55 14.64 -3.03 -2.70
CA TYR A 55 14.96 -3.31 -1.29
C TYR A 55 13.90 -2.82 -0.29
N LYS A 56 13.37 -1.60 -0.48
CA LYS A 56 12.36 -1.00 0.41
C LYS A 56 11.02 -1.74 0.45
N VAL A 57 10.67 -2.44 -0.61
CA VAL A 57 9.38 -3.14 -0.76
C VAL A 57 9.54 -4.66 -0.78
N ARG A 58 10.78 -5.16 -0.80
CA ARG A 58 11.12 -6.58 -0.86
C ARG A 58 10.39 -7.43 0.18
N PRO A 59 10.29 -7.04 1.47
CA PRO A 59 9.58 -7.87 2.45
C PRO A 59 8.07 -8.01 2.16
N LEU A 60 7.45 -6.96 1.63
CA LEU A 60 6.04 -7.04 1.22
C LEU A 60 5.90 -7.99 0.04
N TYR A 61 6.75 -7.85 -0.98
CA TYR A 61 6.75 -8.72 -2.13
C TYR A 61 6.89 -10.19 -1.68
N ASP A 62 7.95 -10.52 -0.95
CA ASP A 62 8.23 -11.89 -0.53
C ASP A 62 7.08 -12.46 0.33
N SER A 63 6.51 -11.67 1.25
CA SER A 63 5.36 -12.12 2.06
C SER A 63 4.11 -12.44 1.23
N THR A 64 3.84 -11.64 0.19
CA THR A 64 2.70 -11.85 -0.70
C THR A 64 2.89 -13.06 -1.60
N PHE A 65 4.10 -13.23 -2.16
CA PHE A 65 4.43 -14.38 -3.00
C PHE A 65 4.43 -15.68 -2.20
N TYR A 66 5.05 -15.70 -1.01
CA TYR A 66 5.03 -16.84 -0.11
C TYR A 66 3.61 -17.26 0.26
N ARG A 67 2.73 -16.29 0.60
CA ARG A 67 1.34 -16.58 0.92
C ARG A 67 0.59 -17.15 -0.29
N ASN A 68 0.77 -16.57 -1.47
CA ASN A 68 0.07 -17.00 -2.68
C ASN A 68 0.52 -18.39 -3.14
N SER A 69 1.82 -18.71 -3.04
CA SER A 69 2.34 -20.04 -3.38
C SER A 69 1.81 -21.16 -2.48
N VAL A 70 1.41 -20.85 -1.25
CA VAL A 70 0.79 -21.82 -0.34
C VAL A 70 -0.69 -22.07 -0.69
N THR A 71 -1.38 -21.08 -1.26
CA THR A 71 -2.83 -21.13 -1.51
C THR A 71 -3.24 -21.56 -2.91
N VAL A 72 -2.35 -21.48 -3.91
CA VAL A 72 -2.68 -21.81 -5.31
C VAL A 72 -2.29 -23.26 -5.61
N ASN A 73 -3.29 -24.13 -5.73
CA ASN A 73 -3.13 -25.55 -6.09
C ASN A 73 -4.12 -25.96 -7.20
N TYR A 74 -4.32 -25.20 -8.28
CA TYR A 74 -5.13 -25.69 -9.41
C TYR A 74 -4.65 -25.20 -10.77
N SER A 75 -4.80 -26.11 -11.74
CA SER A 75 -4.23 -26.21 -13.08
C SER A 75 -4.55 -25.07 -14.05
N THR A 76 -3.58 -24.84 -14.96
CA THR A 76 -3.49 -23.86 -16.06
C THR A 76 -3.12 -22.44 -15.62
N GLU A 77 -1.82 -22.15 -15.72
CA GLU A 77 -1.24 -20.83 -15.49
C GLU A 77 -1.01 -20.16 -16.85
N THR A 78 -1.55 -18.95 -17.03
CA THR A 78 -1.23 -18.07 -18.16
C THR A 78 -0.36 -16.92 -17.65
N ILE A 79 0.74 -16.63 -18.36
CA ILE A 79 1.66 -15.54 -18.00
C ILE A 79 1.38 -14.39 -18.97
N ASP A 80 0.80 -13.31 -18.43
CA ASP A 80 0.55 -12.06 -19.14
C ASP A 80 1.24 -10.90 -18.40
N GLU A 81 1.75 -9.90 -19.14
CA GLU A 81 2.24 -8.65 -18.56
C GLU A 81 1.04 -7.73 -18.27
N PHE A 82 0.92 -7.26 -17.02
CA PHE A 82 -0.12 -6.33 -16.55
C PHE A 82 0.30 -4.86 -16.68
#